data_AF-X7E3G0-F1
#
_entry.id   AF-X7E3G0-F1
#
_cell.length_a   1.000
_cell.length_b   1.000
_cell.length_c   1.000
_cell.angle_alpha   90.00
_cell.angle_beta   90.00
_cell.angle_gamma   90.00
#
_symmetry.space_group_name_H-M   'P 1'
#
loop_
_entity.id
_entity.type
_entity.pdbx_description
1 polymer ?
#
loop_
_entity_poly.entity_id
_entity_poly.type
_entity_poly.pdbx_seq_one_letter_code
_entity_poly.pdbx_strand_id
1 'polypeptide(L)'
;MRENIDTFSNKLKDVMLNGGSINDVGDLWNRENFSNLKTATNDNLIKGDDNFLNKISAQLQEAQNTIPNLTDEQHQKLLPLMADLLSLYYVFPSNISEETKKSALETLVTADNNLARSLNLTLDHFPVSINAFKDCGIGSGGMGFNTNKQKEIFFLISVFCDWFSKSEEDRKELLCPEGLVKIQNFIDGVEPNRTPQCRHVLLHLFYSSYYEPIISAAQKWKICQVFNDFIEPELLEAENTPIQAENNLDQKIRVISLKLATIRNNIPTDFYSDELRPFWDSTSEGLFPDLDTELLEYKKQIVLYGPPGTSKTYTAKLLAGEAIRYRLAKDLGASVLNQDGQIKLKKSLGENIHRLQLHPAYSYEDFIRGLQIKGGDTVYANGYLLRLLEKMKQAPDLPHVLILDEINRVDLSRLFGECFSALENRGESIELLGSDDEQEVSLNIPDNLYIIGTMNLIDHSVEQLDFALRRRFLWVEATYNSVALATICKERWQAIKWPNTSFAWERVEDDFNKLVSAADNLNRAISNESELGRDFVLGHVFFLDAVKFLEQFLQPRSNGTSSYLFTKTGQWRDPIEKLWRLSLHPLLREYLSGLDSEAQSDIMTKLSESFKP
;
A
#
# COMPACT_ATOMS: atom_id res chain seq x y z
N MET A 1 -18.73 14.02 -6.96
CA MET A 1 -17.94 13.96 -8.21
C MET A 1 -17.80 12.49 -8.64
N ARG A 2 -18.93 11.82 -8.92
CA ARG A 2 -18.97 10.43 -9.43
C ARG A 2 -20.16 10.23 -10.39
N GLU A 3 -20.54 11.28 -11.11
CA GLU A 3 -21.75 11.30 -11.94
C GLU A 3 -21.68 10.24 -13.06
N ASN A 4 -20.49 9.96 -13.60
CA ASN A 4 -20.34 8.93 -14.63
C ASN A 4 -20.45 7.52 -14.04
N ILE A 5 -19.91 7.31 -12.83
CA ILE A 5 -20.07 6.05 -12.10
C ILE A 5 -21.53 5.81 -11.70
N ASP A 6 -22.24 6.85 -11.24
CA ASP A 6 -23.66 6.77 -10.91
C ASP A 6 -24.49 6.44 -12.16
N THR A 7 -24.16 7.07 -13.29
CA THR A 7 -24.77 6.75 -14.59
C THR A 7 -24.54 5.29 -14.99
N PHE A 8 -23.29 4.80 -14.85
CA PHE A 8 -22.95 3.40 -15.12
C PHE A 8 -23.72 2.45 -14.20
N SER A 9 -23.80 2.75 -12.90
CA SER A 9 -24.50 1.94 -11.91
C SER A 9 -26.01 1.87 -12.17
N ASN A 10 -26.63 3.01 -12.48
CA ASN A 10 -28.05 3.07 -12.86
C ASN A 10 -28.32 2.28 -14.13
N LYS A 11 -27.44 2.39 -15.13
CA LYS A 11 -27.54 1.62 -16.37
C LYS A 11 -27.37 0.12 -16.14
N LEU A 12 -26.44 -0.28 -15.28
CA LEU A 12 -26.27 -1.68 -14.88
C LEU A 12 -27.54 -2.23 -14.20
N LYS A 13 -28.16 -1.46 -13.30
CA LYS A 13 -29.41 -1.85 -12.63
C LYS A 13 -30.57 -2.03 -13.62
N ASP A 14 -30.71 -1.11 -14.57
CA ASP A 14 -31.70 -1.21 -15.64
C ASP A 14 -31.50 -2.48 -16.49
N VAL A 15 -30.26 -2.73 -16.91
CA VAL A 15 -29.91 -3.90 -17.72
C VAL A 15 -30.11 -5.21 -16.95
N MET A 16 -29.83 -5.23 -15.65
CA MET A 16 -30.10 -6.40 -14.80
C MET A 16 -31.59 -6.76 -14.75
N LEU A 17 -32.47 -5.76 -14.74
CA LEU A 17 -33.91 -5.97 -14.72
C LEU A 17 -34.44 -6.34 -16.12
N ASN A 18 -34.01 -5.61 -17.14
CA ASN A 18 -34.69 -5.58 -18.44
C ASN A 18 -33.91 -6.30 -19.56
N GLY A 19 -32.65 -6.67 -19.35
CA GLY A 19 -31.74 -7.12 -20.40
C GLY A 19 -31.15 -5.96 -21.19
N GLY A 20 -30.78 -6.13 -22.46
CA GLY A 20 -30.18 -5.05 -23.25
C GLY A 20 -28.66 -4.98 -23.11
N SER A 21 -28.08 -3.79 -22.90
CA SER A 21 -26.63 -3.63 -22.76
C SER A 21 -26.27 -2.35 -22.00
N ILE A 22 -25.09 -2.33 -21.38
CA ILE A 22 -24.63 -1.16 -20.62
C ILE A 22 -24.43 0.03 -21.56
N ASN A 23 -23.95 -0.22 -22.78
CA ASN A 23 -23.59 0.81 -23.74
C ASN A 23 -24.62 0.99 -24.86
N ASP A 24 -25.82 0.45 -24.71
CA ASP A 24 -26.90 0.51 -25.72
C ASP A 24 -26.53 -0.13 -27.07
N VAL A 25 -25.59 -1.08 -27.08
CA VAL A 25 -25.16 -1.89 -28.23
C VAL A 25 -26.10 -3.09 -28.45
N GLY A 26 -27.39 -2.81 -28.55
CA GLY A 26 -28.44 -3.81 -28.79
C GLY A 26 -28.75 -4.73 -27.59
N ASP A 27 -29.44 -5.84 -27.88
CA ASP A 27 -29.82 -6.85 -26.88
C ASP A 27 -28.69 -7.86 -26.65
N LEU A 28 -27.89 -7.63 -25.60
CA LEU A 28 -26.71 -8.42 -25.25
C LEU A 28 -26.94 -9.25 -23.97
N TRP A 29 -27.49 -8.64 -22.92
CA TRP A 29 -27.63 -9.21 -21.59
C TRP A 29 -28.90 -10.04 -21.51
N ASN A 30 -28.78 -11.31 -21.88
CA ASN A 30 -29.84 -12.30 -21.74
C ASN A 30 -29.23 -13.69 -21.48
N ARG A 31 -30.09 -14.63 -21.08
CA ARG A 31 -29.68 -15.98 -20.68
C ARG A 31 -28.88 -16.71 -21.76
N GLU A 32 -29.33 -16.60 -23.01
CA GLU A 32 -28.73 -17.32 -24.13
C GLU A 32 -27.31 -16.82 -24.41
N ASN A 33 -27.13 -15.50 -24.50
CA ASN A 33 -25.84 -14.88 -24.76
C ASN A 33 -24.83 -15.16 -23.63
N PHE A 34 -25.26 -15.10 -22.37
CA PHE A 34 -24.39 -15.46 -21.24
C PHE A 34 -24.02 -16.94 -21.23
N SER A 35 -24.96 -17.84 -21.55
CA SER A 35 -24.70 -19.28 -21.68
C SER A 35 -23.69 -19.58 -22.78
N ASN A 36 -23.84 -18.93 -23.95
CA ASN A 36 -22.91 -19.06 -25.06
C ASN A 36 -21.54 -18.49 -24.68
N LEU A 37 -21.49 -17.33 -24.03
CA LEU A 37 -20.24 -16.72 -23.58
C LEU A 37 -19.51 -17.62 -22.57
N LYS A 38 -20.23 -18.19 -21.60
CA LYS A 38 -19.67 -19.14 -20.61
C LYS A 38 -19.08 -20.37 -21.29
N THR A 39 -19.79 -20.92 -22.28
CA THR A 39 -19.34 -22.10 -23.04
C THR A 39 -18.07 -21.78 -23.85
N ALA A 40 -18.04 -20.64 -24.52
CA ALA A 40 -16.87 -20.20 -25.29
C ALA A 40 -15.65 -19.90 -24.40
N THR A 41 -15.86 -19.49 -23.15
CA THR A 41 -14.81 -18.99 -22.26
C THR A 41 -14.52 -19.91 -21.07
N ASN A 42 -15.28 -19.79 -19.97
CA ASN A 42 -15.10 -20.52 -18.73
C ASN A 42 -14.95 -22.04 -18.94
N ASP A 43 -15.79 -22.60 -19.82
CA ASP A 43 -15.87 -24.04 -20.04
C ASP A 43 -14.90 -24.54 -21.14
N ASN A 44 -14.22 -23.62 -21.85
CA ASN A 44 -13.29 -23.93 -22.94
C ASN A 44 -11.98 -23.12 -22.84
N LEU A 45 -11.24 -23.31 -21.75
CA LEU A 45 -10.03 -22.52 -21.44
C LEU A 45 -8.85 -22.81 -22.37
N ILE A 46 -8.31 -21.76 -22.99
CA ILE A 46 -7.01 -21.81 -23.67
C ILE A 46 -5.88 -21.70 -22.63
N LYS A 47 -5.03 -22.75 -22.57
CA LYS A 47 -3.80 -22.76 -21.76
C LYS A 47 -2.62 -22.24 -22.58
N GLY A 48 -1.69 -21.54 -21.93
CA GLY A 48 -0.47 -21.01 -22.55
C GLY A 48 0.02 -19.73 -21.87
N ASP A 49 1.08 -19.13 -22.39
CA ASP A 49 1.73 -17.94 -21.79
C ASP A 49 1.22 -16.60 -22.35
N ASP A 50 0.28 -16.64 -23.30
CA ASP A 50 -0.26 -15.42 -23.91
C ASP A 50 -1.10 -14.58 -22.91
N ASN A 51 -1.27 -13.29 -23.21
CA ASN A 51 -2.06 -12.36 -22.42
C ASN A 51 -3.53 -12.82 -22.34
N PHE A 52 -4.15 -12.66 -21.17
CA PHE A 52 -5.56 -12.95 -20.92
C PHE A 52 -6.50 -12.39 -22.01
N LEU A 53 -6.33 -11.13 -22.42
CA LEU A 53 -7.22 -10.50 -23.42
C LEU A 53 -7.06 -11.14 -24.80
N ASN A 54 -5.85 -11.54 -25.18
CA ASN A 54 -5.60 -12.23 -26.45
C ASN A 54 -6.25 -13.62 -26.44
N LYS A 55 -6.13 -14.35 -25.34
CA LYS A 55 -6.79 -15.67 -25.17
C LYS A 55 -8.30 -15.55 -25.27
N ILE A 56 -8.90 -14.57 -24.61
CA ILE A 56 -10.34 -14.33 -24.72
C ILE A 56 -10.74 -13.99 -26.15
N SER A 57 -10.02 -13.11 -26.84
CA SER A 57 -10.29 -12.80 -28.25
C SER A 57 -10.24 -14.04 -29.14
N ALA A 58 -9.25 -14.93 -28.94
CA ALA A 58 -9.16 -16.20 -29.67
C ALA A 58 -10.34 -17.13 -29.35
N GLN A 59 -10.66 -17.32 -28.07
CA GLN A 59 -11.80 -18.14 -27.62
C GLN A 59 -13.13 -17.67 -28.23
N LEU A 60 -13.35 -16.35 -28.31
CA LEU A 60 -14.54 -15.78 -28.91
C LEU A 60 -14.58 -15.94 -30.43
N GLN A 61 -13.45 -15.81 -31.12
CA GLN A 61 -13.38 -16.07 -32.57
C GLN A 61 -13.66 -17.54 -32.90
N GLU A 62 -13.17 -18.46 -32.08
CA GLU A 62 -13.35 -19.90 -32.25
C GLU A 62 -14.67 -20.44 -31.70
N ALA A 63 -15.56 -19.57 -31.18
CA ALA A 63 -16.80 -19.98 -30.52
C ALA A 63 -17.72 -20.85 -31.40
N GLN A 64 -17.76 -20.61 -32.72
CA GLN A 64 -18.54 -21.44 -33.65
C GLN A 64 -18.00 -22.87 -33.80
N ASN A 65 -16.72 -23.09 -33.49
CA ASN A 65 -16.11 -24.44 -33.49
C ASN A 65 -16.40 -25.18 -32.19
N THR A 66 -16.66 -24.46 -31.10
CA THR A 66 -16.79 -25.01 -29.75
C THR A 66 -18.24 -25.16 -29.31
N ILE A 67 -19.14 -24.33 -29.84
CA ILE A 67 -20.58 -24.32 -29.55
C ILE A 67 -21.34 -24.87 -30.77
N PRO A 68 -21.91 -26.08 -30.68
CA PRO A 68 -22.69 -26.66 -31.77
C PRO A 68 -23.91 -25.80 -32.10
N ASN A 69 -24.12 -25.50 -33.39
CA ASN A 69 -25.25 -24.73 -33.92
C ASN A 69 -25.32 -23.26 -33.48
N LEU A 70 -24.20 -22.66 -33.07
CA LEU A 70 -24.14 -21.22 -32.80
C LEU A 70 -24.37 -20.43 -34.09
N THR A 71 -25.43 -19.63 -34.14
CA THR A 71 -25.74 -18.80 -35.32
C THR A 71 -24.76 -17.63 -35.44
N ASP A 72 -24.61 -17.06 -36.64
CA ASP A 72 -23.79 -15.86 -36.85
C ASP A 72 -24.27 -14.68 -35.99
N GLU A 73 -25.59 -14.54 -35.82
CA GLU A 73 -26.17 -13.50 -34.97
C GLU A 73 -25.78 -13.69 -33.51
N GLN A 74 -25.86 -14.91 -32.97
CA GLN A 74 -25.45 -15.22 -31.59
C GLN A 74 -23.94 -15.01 -31.40
N HIS A 75 -23.12 -15.44 -32.37
CA HIS A 75 -21.67 -15.28 -32.34
C HIS A 75 -21.26 -13.81 -32.27
N GLN A 76 -21.93 -12.96 -33.04
CA GLN A 76 -21.73 -11.51 -33.08
C GLN A 76 -22.03 -10.80 -31.76
N LYS A 77 -22.82 -11.40 -30.85
CA LYS A 77 -23.13 -10.81 -29.53
C LYS A 77 -22.04 -11.04 -28.49
N LEU A 78 -21.18 -12.06 -28.67
CA LEU A 78 -20.26 -12.48 -27.61
C LEU A 78 -19.17 -11.44 -27.29
N LEU A 79 -18.63 -10.77 -28.31
CA LEU A 79 -17.57 -9.79 -28.14
C LEU A 79 -18.05 -8.48 -27.47
N PRO A 80 -19.15 -7.83 -27.93
CA PRO A 80 -19.75 -6.72 -27.20
C PRO A 80 -20.11 -7.06 -25.76
N LEU A 81 -20.66 -8.26 -25.50
CA LEU A 81 -21.02 -8.70 -24.16
C LEU A 81 -19.77 -8.83 -23.26
N MET A 82 -18.68 -9.40 -23.76
CA MET A 82 -17.40 -9.46 -23.04
C MET A 82 -16.83 -8.06 -22.77
N ALA A 83 -16.98 -7.12 -23.69
CA ALA A 83 -16.56 -5.73 -23.48
C ALA A 83 -17.37 -5.02 -22.37
N ASP A 84 -18.68 -5.28 -22.27
CA ASP A 84 -19.51 -4.81 -21.14
C ASP A 84 -19.02 -5.38 -19.80
N LEU A 85 -18.69 -6.67 -19.74
CA LEU A 85 -18.16 -7.31 -18.52
C LEU A 85 -16.77 -6.80 -18.14
N LEU A 86 -15.90 -6.60 -19.14
CA LEU A 86 -14.58 -6.00 -18.90
C LEU A 86 -14.72 -4.56 -18.38
N SER A 87 -15.73 -3.83 -18.87
CA SER A 87 -16.05 -2.49 -18.37
C SER A 87 -16.50 -2.51 -16.91
N LEU A 88 -17.40 -3.44 -16.55
CA LEU A 88 -17.84 -3.65 -15.17
C LEU A 88 -16.67 -3.98 -14.24
N TYR A 89 -15.71 -4.79 -14.69
CA TYR A 89 -14.49 -5.06 -13.93
C TYR A 89 -13.66 -3.78 -13.71
N TYR A 90 -13.47 -2.96 -14.74
CA TYR A 90 -12.61 -1.77 -14.69
C TYR A 90 -13.24 -0.51 -14.11
N VAL A 91 -14.57 -0.48 -13.95
CA VAL A 91 -15.25 0.65 -13.30
C VAL A 91 -14.85 0.78 -11.82
N PHE A 92 -14.48 -0.34 -11.17
CA PHE A 92 -14.14 -0.34 -9.75
C PHE A 92 -12.72 0.15 -9.41
N PRO A 93 -11.63 -0.44 -9.94
CA PRO A 93 -10.28 -0.18 -9.42
C PRO A 93 -9.84 1.25 -9.68
N SER A 94 -9.53 1.99 -8.61
CA SER A 94 -9.00 3.35 -8.69
C SER A 94 -7.49 3.43 -8.86
N ASN A 95 -6.80 2.32 -8.60
CA ASN A 95 -5.36 2.16 -8.79
C ASN A 95 -4.95 1.74 -10.21
N ILE A 96 -5.85 1.88 -11.20
CA ILE A 96 -5.57 1.65 -12.62
C ILE A 96 -5.93 2.93 -13.38
N SER A 97 -5.02 3.41 -14.22
CA SER A 97 -5.23 4.64 -15.00
C SER A 97 -6.34 4.51 -16.04
N GLU A 98 -6.93 5.65 -16.40
CA GLU A 98 -7.94 5.72 -17.47
C GLU A 98 -7.41 5.14 -18.79
N GLU A 99 -6.16 5.46 -19.15
CA GLU A 99 -5.52 4.99 -20.38
C GLU A 99 -5.37 3.47 -20.40
N THR A 100 -5.00 2.88 -19.25
CA THR A 100 -4.86 1.42 -19.13
C THR A 100 -6.21 0.73 -19.25
N LYS A 101 -7.27 1.30 -18.66
CA LYS A 101 -8.64 0.78 -18.79
C LYS A 101 -9.14 0.85 -20.23
N LYS A 102 -8.92 1.99 -20.91
CA LYS A 102 -9.27 2.16 -22.33
C LYS A 102 -8.50 1.22 -23.23
N SER A 103 -7.18 1.11 -23.05
CA SER A 103 -6.32 0.21 -23.83
C SER A 103 -6.74 -1.26 -23.68
N ALA A 104 -7.21 -1.66 -22.50
CA ALA A 104 -7.75 -3.00 -22.29
C ALA A 104 -9.05 -3.25 -23.08
N LEU A 105 -9.99 -2.30 -23.11
CA LEU A 105 -11.17 -2.40 -23.97
C LEU A 105 -10.77 -2.37 -25.45
N GLU A 106 -9.86 -1.47 -25.82
CA GLU A 106 -9.36 -1.32 -27.19
C GLU A 106 -8.78 -2.64 -27.69
N THR A 107 -8.01 -3.35 -26.86
CA THR A 107 -7.45 -4.67 -27.19
C THR A 107 -8.53 -5.66 -27.66
N LEU A 108 -9.71 -5.68 -27.04
CA LEU A 108 -10.83 -6.54 -27.45
C LEU A 108 -11.48 -6.09 -28.77
N VAL A 109 -11.62 -4.78 -28.97
CA VAL A 109 -12.29 -4.18 -30.14
C VAL A 109 -11.31 -3.72 -31.23
N THR A 110 -10.05 -4.11 -31.15
CA THR A 110 -9.02 -3.72 -32.11
C THR A 110 -9.34 -4.27 -33.50
N ALA A 111 -8.82 -3.56 -34.50
CA ALA A 111 -8.87 -4.04 -35.87
C ALA A 111 -8.20 -5.41 -36.03
N ASP A 112 -7.30 -5.90 -35.18
CA ASP A 112 -6.73 -7.25 -35.34
C ASP A 112 -7.65 -8.40 -34.93
N ASN A 113 -8.80 -8.08 -34.32
CA ASN A 113 -9.85 -9.04 -34.02
C ASN A 113 -10.83 -9.15 -35.20
N ASN A 114 -10.86 -10.32 -35.87
CA ASN A 114 -11.74 -10.56 -37.02
C ASN A 114 -13.23 -10.35 -36.70
N LEU A 115 -13.65 -10.69 -35.47
CA LEU A 115 -15.03 -10.49 -35.03
C LEU A 115 -15.33 -8.99 -34.82
N ALA A 116 -14.39 -8.23 -34.25
CA ALA A 116 -14.53 -6.77 -34.12
C ALA A 116 -14.62 -6.08 -35.50
N ARG A 117 -13.78 -6.49 -36.45
CA ARG A 117 -13.83 -5.99 -37.85
C ARG A 117 -15.19 -6.26 -38.48
N SER A 118 -15.73 -7.47 -38.33
CA SER A 118 -17.01 -7.84 -38.92
C SER A 118 -18.17 -7.00 -38.40
N LEU A 119 -18.04 -6.47 -37.19
CA LEU A 119 -19.04 -5.65 -36.50
C LEU A 119 -18.77 -4.14 -36.61
N ASN A 120 -17.65 -3.72 -37.21
CA ASN A 120 -17.16 -2.34 -37.17
C ASN A 120 -17.12 -1.75 -35.74
N LEU A 121 -16.83 -2.60 -34.75
CA LEU A 121 -16.77 -2.17 -33.35
C LEU A 121 -15.54 -1.29 -33.12
N THR A 122 -15.78 -0.21 -32.39
CA THR A 122 -14.76 0.74 -31.93
C THR A 122 -15.07 1.16 -30.51
N LEU A 123 -14.13 1.84 -29.86
CA LEU A 123 -14.36 2.42 -28.53
C LEU A 123 -15.57 3.35 -28.48
N ASP A 124 -15.93 4.04 -29.57
CA ASP A 124 -17.08 4.95 -29.61
C ASP A 124 -18.43 4.26 -29.34
N HIS A 125 -18.48 2.94 -29.48
CA HIS A 125 -19.65 2.13 -29.15
C HIS A 125 -19.79 1.87 -27.64
N PHE A 126 -18.83 2.29 -26.81
CA PHE A 126 -18.84 2.07 -25.35
C PHE A 126 -18.81 3.38 -24.55
N PRO A 127 -19.71 4.35 -24.82
CA PRO A 127 -19.63 5.68 -24.22
C PRO A 127 -19.89 5.68 -22.71
N VAL A 128 -20.79 4.82 -22.21
CA VAL A 128 -21.11 4.73 -20.76
C VAL A 128 -19.90 4.21 -20.00
N SER A 129 -19.28 3.14 -20.49
CA SER A 129 -18.06 2.57 -19.91
C SER A 129 -16.89 3.56 -19.94
N ILE A 130 -16.64 4.19 -21.09
CA ILE A 130 -15.51 5.12 -21.27
C ILE A 130 -15.68 6.36 -20.39
N ASN A 131 -16.90 6.88 -20.26
CA ASN A 131 -17.15 8.01 -19.38
C ASN A 131 -16.94 7.61 -17.91
N ALA A 132 -17.37 6.41 -17.50
CA ALA A 132 -17.14 5.93 -16.14
C ALA A 132 -15.65 5.77 -15.80
N PHE A 133 -14.79 5.47 -16.78
CA PHE A 133 -13.34 5.38 -16.56
C PHE A 133 -12.67 6.72 -16.23
N LYS A 134 -13.27 7.85 -16.64
CA LYS A 134 -12.76 9.21 -16.36
C LYS A 134 -12.83 9.58 -14.88
N ASP A 135 -13.73 8.95 -14.12
CA ASP A 135 -13.90 9.21 -12.69
C ASP A 135 -12.86 8.47 -11.82
N CYS A 136 -11.81 7.90 -12.43
CA CYS A 136 -10.70 7.23 -11.76
C CYS A 136 -11.11 6.09 -10.82
N GLY A 137 -12.27 5.46 -11.01
CA GLY A 137 -12.73 4.30 -10.26
C GLY A 137 -13.43 4.59 -8.93
N ILE A 138 -13.85 3.52 -8.25
CA ILE A 138 -14.70 3.55 -7.04
C ILE A 138 -13.86 3.31 -5.78
N GLY A 139 -12.96 2.32 -5.82
CA GLY A 139 -12.18 1.85 -4.67
C GLY A 139 -10.92 1.08 -5.11
N SER A 140 -10.08 0.71 -4.15
CA SER A 140 -8.80 0.04 -4.48
C SER A 140 -9.02 -1.42 -4.89
N GLY A 141 -8.52 -1.80 -6.07
CA GLY A 141 -8.52 -3.21 -6.49
C GLY A 141 -7.49 -4.05 -5.72
N GLY A 142 -6.32 -3.46 -5.43
CA GLY A 142 -5.18 -4.20 -4.89
C GLY A 142 -4.56 -5.19 -5.89
N MET A 143 -3.44 -5.80 -5.51
CA MET A 143 -2.68 -6.70 -6.40
C MET A 143 -3.47 -7.97 -6.72
N GLY A 144 -4.09 -8.61 -5.72
CA GLY A 144 -4.81 -9.87 -5.89
C GLY A 144 -5.96 -9.79 -6.91
N PHE A 145 -6.75 -8.70 -6.87
CA PHE A 145 -7.81 -8.45 -7.85
C PHE A 145 -7.24 -8.31 -9.26
N ASN A 146 -6.21 -7.47 -9.40
CA ASN A 146 -5.57 -7.17 -10.69
C ASN A 146 -4.90 -8.40 -11.33
N THR A 147 -4.24 -9.23 -10.52
CA THR A 147 -3.56 -10.45 -10.98
C THR A 147 -4.56 -11.58 -11.29
N ASN A 148 -5.67 -11.69 -10.55
CA ASN A 148 -6.68 -12.74 -10.76
C ASN A 148 -7.82 -12.31 -11.70
N LYS A 149 -7.64 -11.25 -12.50
CA LYS A 149 -8.64 -10.69 -13.43
C LYS A 149 -9.47 -11.73 -14.18
N GLN A 150 -8.83 -12.75 -14.77
CA GLN A 150 -9.51 -13.83 -15.48
C GLN A 150 -10.58 -14.49 -14.61
N LYS A 151 -10.23 -14.84 -13.38
CA LYS A 151 -11.13 -15.52 -12.44
C LYS A 151 -12.24 -14.60 -11.95
N GLU A 152 -11.99 -13.29 -11.85
CA GLU A 152 -13.00 -12.30 -11.46
C GLU A 152 -14.03 -12.10 -12.58
N ILE A 153 -13.59 -11.98 -13.84
CA ILE A 153 -14.50 -11.85 -14.99
C ILE A 153 -15.31 -13.13 -15.20
N PHE A 154 -14.69 -14.30 -15.04
CA PHE A 154 -15.40 -15.58 -15.16
C PHE A 154 -16.47 -15.76 -14.08
N PHE A 155 -16.21 -15.28 -12.87
CA PHE A 155 -17.23 -15.23 -11.83
C PHE A 155 -18.40 -14.32 -12.24
N LEU A 156 -18.15 -13.14 -12.81
CA LEU A 156 -19.21 -12.27 -13.33
C LEU A 156 -20.06 -12.99 -14.39
N ILE A 157 -19.44 -13.73 -15.31
CA ILE A 157 -20.16 -14.55 -16.31
C ILE A 157 -21.08 -15.56 -15.62
N SER A 158 -20.59 -16.29 -14.62
CA SER A 158 -21.40 -17.25 -13.86
C SER A 158 -22.58 -16.56 -13.15
N VAL A 159 -22.33 -15.41 -12.51
CA VAL A 159 -23.38 -14.63 -11.81
C VAL A 159 -24.49 -14.24 -12.79
N PHE A 160 -24.13 -13.72 -13.97
CA PHE A 160 -25.12 -13.27 -14.93
C PHE A 160 -25.81 -14.43 -15.67
N CYS A 161 -25.15 -15.57 -15.90
CA CYS A 161 -25.82 -16.79 -16.36
C CYS A 161 -26.96 -17.19 -15.42
N ASP A 162 -26.67 -17.26 -14.11
CA ASP A 162 -27.65 -17.65 -13.11
C ASP A 162 -28.71 -16.56 -12.91
N TRP A 163 -28.34 -15.28 -13.01
CA TRP A 163 -29.26 -14.16 -12.89
C TRP A 163 -30.33 -14.17 -13.98
N PHE A 164 -29.93 -14.26 -15.25
CA PHE A 164 -30.87 -14.27 -16.38
C PHE A 164 -31.58 -15.62 -16.56
N SER A 165 -31.25 -16.64 -15.77
CA SER A 165 -32.05 -17.86 -15.69
C SER A 165 -33.35 -17.67 -14.90
N LYS A 166 -33.44 -16.61 -14.08
CA LYS A 166 -34.60 -16.26 -13.24
C LYS A 166 -35.67 -15.51 -14.03
N SER A 167 -36.90 -15.56 -13.53
CA SER A 167 -38.00 -14.75 -14.05
C SER A 167 -37.72 -13.25 -13.86
N GLU A 168 -38.45 -12.40 -14.58
CA GLU A 168 -38.35 -10.95 -14.37
C GLU A 168 -38.87 -10.55 -12.97
N GLU A 169 -39.90 -11.24 -12.48
CA GLU A 169 -40.44 -11.05 -11.12
C GLU A 169 -39.41 -11.36 -10.04
N ASP A 170 -38.71 -12.49 -10.15
CA ASP A 170 -37.66 -12.89 -9.19
C ASP A 170 -36.50 -11.89 -9.21
N ARG A 171 -36.11 -11.40 -10.39
CA ARG A 171 -35.04 -10.40 -10.54
C ARG A 171 -35.44 -9.07 -9.89
N LYS A 172 -36.69 -8.64 -10.06
CA LYS A 172 -37.24 -7.44 -9.39
C LYS A 172 -37.27 -7.61 -7.88
N GLU A 173 -37.63 -8.79 -7.38
CA GLU A 173 -37.63 -9.08 -5.95
C GLU A 173 -36.21 -9.06 -5.35
N LEU A 174 -35.21 -9.50 -6.11
CA LEU A 174 -33.81 -9.50 -5.66
C LEU A 174 -33.16 -8.09 -5.66
N LEU A 175 -33.55 -7.21 -6.58
CA LEU A 175 -33.01 -5.84 -6.69
C LEU A 175 -33.88 -4.75 -6.04
N CYS A 176 -34.97 -5.11 -5.35
CA CYS A 176 -35.76 -4.12 -4.63
C CYS A 176 -34.99 -3.53 -3.44
N PRO A 177 -35.32 -2.33 -2.94
CA PRO A 177 -34.63 -1.70 -1.82
C PRO A 177 -34.50 -2.59 -0.57
N GLU A 178 -35.48 -3.46 -0.31
CA GLU A 178 -35.49 -4.42 0.80
C GLU A 178 -34.79 -5.76 0.48
N GLY A 179 -34.35 -5.95 -0.76
CA GLY A 179 -33.75 -7.18 -1.30
C GLY A 179 -32.28 -7.40 -0.95
N LEU A 180 -31.68 -6.54 -0.13
CA LEU A 180 -30.24 -6.51 0.16
C LEU A 180 -29.66 -7.88 0.57
N VAL A 181 -30.29 -8.55 1.52
CA VAL A 181 -29.84 -9.87 1.99
C VAL A 181 -30.05 -10.94 0.90
N LYS A 182 -31.14 -10.81 0.13
CA LYS A 182 -31.45 -11.77 -0.93
C LYS A 182 -30.45 -11.70 -2.08
N ILE A 183 -30.07 -10.49 -2.52
CA ILE A 183 -29.06 -10.32 -3.56
C ILE A 183 -27.69 -10.82 -3.10
N GLN A 184 -27.34 -10.58 -1.83
CA GLN A 184 -26.07 -11.04 -1.26
C GLN A 184 -26.01 -12.57 -1.27
N ASN A 185 -27.04 -13.21 -0.73
CA ASN A 185 -27.15 -14.68 -0.71
C ASN A 185 -27.15 -15.27 -2.12
N PHE A 186 -27.78 -14.59 -3.09
CA PHE A 186 -27.74 -15.00 -4.48
C PHE A 186 -26.30 -14.98 -5.02
N ILE A 187 -25.60 -13.85 -4.91
CA ILE A 187 -24.24 -13.69 -5.44
C ILE A 187 -23.26 -14.64 -4.74
N ASP A 188 -23.33 -14.74 -3.41
CA ASP A 188 -22.48 -15.63 -2.59
C ASP A 188 -22.74 -17.11 -2.91
N GLY A 189 -23.94 -17.46 -3.38
CA GLY A 189 -24.35 -18.80 -3.76
C GLY A 189 -23.87 -19.28 -5.14
N VAL A 190 -23.38 -18.39 -6.01
CA VAL A 190 -22.96 -18.75 -7.39
C VAL A 190 -21.67 -19.58 -7.39
N GLU A 191 -20.69 -19.23 -6.56
CA GLU A 191 -19.44 -19.98 -6.40
C GLU A 191 -19.12 -20.18 -4.90
N PRO A 192 -19.82 -21.08 -4.19
CA PRO A 192 -19.70 -21.20 -2.72
C PRO A 192 -18.31 -21.63 -2.23
N ASN A 193 -17.51 -22.24 -3.11
CA ASN A 193 -16.15 -22.70 -2.79
C ASN A 193 -15.09 -21.60 -2.97
N ARG A 194 -15.48 -20.38 -3.36
CA ARG A 194 -14.57 -19.28 -3.63
C ARG A 194 -15.18 -17.96 -3.16
N THR A 195 -14.34 -17.04 -2.70
CA THR A 195 -14.73 -15.67 -2.37
C THR A 195 -14.16 -14.67 -3.38
N PRO A 196 -14.74 -14.59 -4.61
CA PRO A 196 -14.30 -13.62 -5.62
C PRO A 196 -14.53 -12.19 -5.13
N GLN A 197 -13.64 -11.29 -5.49
CA GLN A 197 -13.68 -9.89 -5.04
C GLN A 197 -14.78 -9.10 -5.78
N CYS A 198 -15.06 -9.44 -7.04
CA CYS A 198 -16.14 -8.85 -7.84
C CYS A 198 -17.52 -8.98 -7.18
N ARG A 199 -17.73 -9.93 -6.27
CA ARG A 199 -18.98 -9.99 -5.50
C ARG A 199 -19.22 -8.70 -4.72
N HIS A 200 -18.18 -8.15 -4.09
CA HIS A 200 -18.27 -6.91 -3.32
C HIS A 200 -18.44 -5.70 -4.22
N VAL A 201 -17.85 -5.73 -5.43
CA VAL A 201 -18.07 -4.70 -6.46
C VAL A 201 -19.55 -4.63 -6.84
N LEU A 202 -20.17 -5.79 -7.13
CA LEU A 202 -21.60 -5.86 -7.46
C LEU A 202 -22.47 -5.33 -6.31
N LEU A 203 -22.20 -5.78 -5.08
CA LEU A 203 -22.94 -5.34 -3.90
C LEU A 203 -22.84 -3.83 -3.69
N HIS A 204 -21.64 -3.24 -3.85
CA HIS A 204 -21.46 -1.80 -3.79
C HIS A 204 -22.20 -1.05 -4.91
N LEU A 205 -22.13 -1.53 -6.15
CA LEU A 205 -22.84 -0.89 -7.25
C LEU A 205 -24.36 -0.93 -7.05
N PHE A 206 -24.89 -2.04 -6.53
CA PHE A 206 -26.33 -2.17 -6.28
C PHE A 206 -26.80 -1.39 -5.05
N TYR A 207 -26.05 -1.42 -3.96
CA TYR A 207 -26.42 -0.80 -2.68
C TYR A 207 -25.25 -0.02 -2.07
N SER A 208 -24.83 1.05 -2.75
CA SER A 208 -23.68 1.89 -2.35
C SER A 208 -23.88 2.62 -1.01
N SER A 209 -25.12 2.77 -0.55
CA SER A 209 -25.45 3.31 0.77
C SER A 209 -25.29 2.30 1.91
N TYR A 210 -25.07 1.02 1.58
CA TYR A 210 -24.92 -0.06 2.55
C TYR A 210 -23.53 -0.68 2.50
N TYR A 211 -23.07 -1.09 1.32
CA TYR A 211 -21.76 -1.68 1.15
C TYR A 211 -20.74 -0.59 0.82
N GLU A 212 -19.74 -0.46 1.67
CA GLU A 212 -18.61 0.43 1.41
C GLU A 212 -17.76 -0.09 0.23
N PRO A 213 -17.03 0.79 -0.49
CA PRO A 213 -16.22 0.43 -1.65
C PRO A 213 -14.90 -0.26 -1.27
N ILE A 214 -14.99 -1.29 -0.41
CA ILE A 214 -13.88 -2.11 0.07
C ILE A 214 -14.15 -3.54 -0.41
N ILE A 215 -13.24 -4.12 -1.17
CA ILE A 215 -13.39 -5.50 -1.65
C ILE A 215 -12.55 -6.48 -0.85
N SER A 216 -11.34 -6.09 -0.41
CA SER A 216 -10.45 -7.00 0.31
C SER A 216 -10.98 -7.38 1.70
N ALA A 217 -11.30 -8.67 1.90
CA ALA A 217 -11.69 -9.21 3.21
C ALA A 217 -10.65 -8.95 4.32
N ALA A 218 -9.35 -8.98 3.98
CA ALA A 218 -8.28 -8.66 4.93
C ALA A 218 -8.35 -7.19 5.37
N GLN A 219 -8.59 -6.26 4.43
CA GLN A 219 -8.74 -4.84 4.76
C GLN A 219 -10.00 -4.61 5.61
N LYS A 220 -11.10 -5.27 5.25
CA LYS A 220 -12.34 -5.24 6.05
C LYS A 220 -12.10 -5.67 7.49
N TRP A 221 -11.37 -6.77 7.68
CA TRP A 221 -11.01 -7.25 9.00
C TRP A 221 -10.17 -6.24 9.77
N LYS A 222 -9.12 -5.66 9.15
CA LYS A 222 -8.27 -4.64 9.80
C LYS A 222 -9.07 -3.41 10.24
N ILE A 223 -9.94 -2.89 9.37
CA ILE A 223 -10.83 -1.79 9.69
C ILE A 223 -11.70 -2.12 10.90
N CYS A 224 -12.33 -3.30 10.91
CA CYS A 224 -13.15 -3.75 12.03
C CYS A 224 -12.35 -3.90 13.33
N GLN A 225 -11.09 -4.36 13.28
CA GLN A 225 -10.25 -4.48 14.47
C GLN A 225 -9.92 -3.11 15.06
N VAL A 226 -9.46 -2.17 14.22
CA VAL A 226 -9.05 -0.83 14.65
C VAL A 226 -10.21 -0.04 15.23
N PHE A 227 -11.40 -0.21 14.66
CA PHE A 227 -12.60 0.53 15.01
C PHE A 227 -13.61 -0.30 15.79
N ASN A 228 -13.15 -1.37 16.45
CA ASN A 228 -14.01 -2.33 17.15
C ASN A 228 -14.84 -1.67 18.26
N ASP A 229 -14.34 -0.60 18.88
CA ASP A 229 -15.04 0.15 19.94
C ASP A 229 -16.35 0.80 19.45
N PHE A 230 -16.54 0.96 18.13
CA PHE A 230 -17.81 1.44 17.57
C PHE A 230 -18.87 0.35 17.37
N ILE A 231 -18.48 -0.91 17.55
CA ILE A 231 -19.34 -2.06 17.31
C ILE A 231 -20.07 -2.40 18.61
N GLU A 232 -21.21 -1.75 18.84
CA GLU A 232 -22.13 -2.07 19.94
C GLU A 232 -23.05 -3.23 19.51
N PRO A 233 -23.20 -4.30 20.32
CA PRO A 233 -24.07 -5.44 19.99
C PRO A 233 -25.50 -5.03 19.60
N GLU A 234 -26.05 -4.01 20.25
CA GLU A 234 -27.39 -3.49 19.99
C GLU A 234 -27.54 -2.90 18.59
N LEU A 235 -26.47 -2.32 18.03
CA LEU A 235 -26.46 -1.77 16.67
C LEU A 235 -26.37 -2.88 15.62
N LEU A 236 -25.72 -4.00 15.95
CA LEU A 236 -25.70 -5.18 15.09
C LEU A 236 -27.05 -5.89 15.11
N GLU A 237 -27.72 -5.97 16.28
CA GLU A 237 -29.04 -6.58 16.43
C GLU A 237 -30.12 -5.89 15.60
N ALA A 238 -30.06 -4.55 15.46
CA ALA A 238 -30.97 -3.78 14.61
C ALA A 238 -30.85 -4.11 13.11
N GLU A 239 -29.71 -4.67 12.68
CA GLU A 239 -29.45 -5.09 11.29
C GLU A 239 -29.49 -6.62 11.09
N ASN A 240 -29.60 -7.39 12.18
CA ASN A 240 -29.51 -8.85 12.15
C ASN A 240 -30.87 -9.49 11.79
N THR A 241 -31.15 -9.62 10.50
CA THR A 241 -32.16 -10.59 10.03
C THR A 241 -31.90 -11.02 8.57
N PRO A 242 -31.49 -12.27 8.27
CA PRO A 242 -30.84 -13.29 9.09
C PRO A 242 -29.46 -13.72 8.51
N ILE A 243 -28.34 -13.37 9.16
CA ILE A 243 -27.01 -14.00 8.97
C ILE A 243 -26.30 -14.02 10.34
N GLN A 244 -25.54 -15.07 10.64
CA GLN A 244 -24.79 -15.20 11.91
C GLN A 244 -23.82 -14.02 12.12
N ALA A 245 -23.95 -13.34 13.26
CA ALA A 245 -23.28 -12.07 13.59
C ALA A 245 -21.73 -12.13 13.60
N GLU A 246 -21.14 -13.32 13.72
CA GLU A 246 -19.69 -13.48 13.84
C GLU A 246 -18.95 -13.35 12.49
N ASN A 247 -19.65 -13.47 11.35
CA ASN A 247 -19.06 -13.49 10.00
C ASN A 247 -19.44 -12.30 9.08
N ASN A 248 -20.18 -11.30 9.55
CA ASN A 248 -20.60 -10.19 8.69
C ASN A 248 -19.71 -8.94 8.83
N LEU A 249 -18.55 -8.96 8.16
CA LEU A 249 -17.65 -7.81 8.11
C LEU A 249 -18.28 -6.57 7.45
N ASP A 250 -19.16 -6.75 6.47
CA ASP A 250 -19.82 -5.64 5.75
C ASP A 250 -20.77 -4.86 6.67
N GLN A 251 -21.56 -5.55 7.49
CA GLN A 251 -22.39 -4.94 8.53
C GLN A 251 -21.57 -4.14 9.54
N LYS A 252 -20.50 -4.75 10.08
CA LYS A 252 -19.61 -4.08 11.03
C LYS A 252 -19.04 -2.79 10.43
N ILE A 253 -18.58 -2.86 9.18
CA ILE A 253 -18.06 -1.69 8.46
C ILE A 253 -19.11 -0.62 8.27
N ARG A 254 -20.36 -0.99 7.96
CA ARG A 254 -21.45 -0.01 7.84
C ARG A 254 -21.70 0.71 9.16
N VAL A 255 -21.81 -0.01 10.27
CA VAL A 255 -22.01 0.59 11.60
C VAL A 255 -20.85 1.54 11.94
N ILE A 256 -19.61 1.09 11.72
CA ILE A 256 -18.41 1.93 11.88
C ILE A 256 -18.51 3.18 11.00
N SER A 257 -18.84 3.02 9.72
CA SER A 257 -18.95 4.12 8.75
C SER A 257 -19.93 5.20 9.20
N LEU A 258 -21.12 4.81 9.67
CA LEU A 258 -22.15 5.75 10.15
C LEU A 258 -21.73 6.49 11.43
N LYS A 259 -21.09 5.79 12.38
CA LYS A 259 -20.57 6.40 13.61
C LYS A 259 -19.44 7.38 13.31
N LEU A 260 -18.50 6.98 12.44
CA LEU A 260 -17.40 7.82 11.98
C LEU A 260 -17.92 9.09 11.30
N ALA A 261 -18.91 8.98 10.41
CA ALA A 261 -19.52 10.13 9.77
C ALA A 261 -20.14 11.08 10.79
N THR A 262 -20.87 10.55 11.78
CA THR A 262 -21.52 11.35 12.83
C THR A 262 -20.52 12.16 13.64
N ILE A 263 -19.42 11.53 14.09
CA ILE A 263 -18.36 12.19 14.88
C ILE A 263 -17.61 13.24 14.05
N ARG A 264 -17.52 13.01 12.73
CA ARG A 264 -16.88 13.91 11.76
C ARG A 264 -17.88 14.89 11.14
N ASN A 265 -18.83 15.40 11.93
CA ASN A 265 -19.80 16.42 11.50
C ASN A 265 -20.64 16.01 10.26
N ASN A 266 -21.05 14.74 10.19
CA ASN A 266 -21.78 14.14 9.06
C ASN A 266 -21.02 14.16 7.73
N ILE A 267 -19.69 14.25 7.76
CA ILE A 267 -18.85 14.03 6.57
C ILE A 267 -18.89 12.54 6.22
N PRO A 268 -19.25 12.15 4.99
CA PRO A 268 -19.22 10.75 4.57
C PRO A 268 -17.87 10.09 4.87
N THR A 269 -17.93 8.86 5.35
CA THR A 269 -16.72 8.09 5.67
C THR A 269 -16.07 7.60 4.38
N ASP A 270 -14.78 7.88 4.24
CA ASP A 270 -13.93 7.27 3.23
C ASP A 270 -12.75 6.64 3.96
N PHE A 271 -12.77 5.31 4.10
CA PHE A 271 -11.72 4.57 4.79
C PHE A 271 -10.36 4.71 4.11
N TYR A 272 -10.30 5.01 2.81
CA TYR A 272 -9.06 5.23 2.08
C TYR A 272 -8.55 6.67 2.14
N SER A 273 -9.27 7.58 2.80
CA SER A 273 -8.84 8.97 2.97
C SER A 273 -7.55 9.09 3.80
N ASP A 274 -6.76 10.14 3.56
CA ASP A 274 -5.53 10.44 4.31
C ASP A 274 -5.75 10.62 5.83
N GLU A 275 -7.01 10.86 6.23
CA GLU A 275 -7.41 10.97 7.63
C GLU A 275 -7.57 9.59 8.29
N LEU A 276 -8.28 8.66 7.64
CA LEU A 276 -8.68 7.38 8.25
C LEU A 276 -7.74 6.22 7.89
N ARG A 277 -7.21 6.22 6.66
CA ARG A 277 -6.33 5.16 6.16
C ARG A 277 -5.14 4.87 7.08
N PRO A 278 -4.42 5.88 7.62
CA PRO A 278 -3.26 5.63 8.49
C PRO A 278 -3.57 4.88 9.79
N PHE A 279 -4.84 4.72 10.17
CA PHE A 279 -5.22 3.98 11.37
C PHE A 279 -5.32 2.46 11.12
N TRP A 280 -5.61 2.02 9.90
CA TRP A 280 -5.86 0.60 9.59
C TRP A 280 -5.03 0.03 8.43
N ASP A 281 -4.43 0.88 7.61
CA ASP A 281 -3.51 0.54 6.52
C ASP A 281 -2.25 1.40 6.68
N SER A 282 -1.33 0.90 7.49
CA SER A 282 -0.11 1.61 7.83
C SER A 282 0.85 1.66 6.62
N THR A 283 1.59 2.74 6.45
CA THR A 283 2.56 2.84 5.34
C THR A 283 3.78 1.95 5.57
N SER A 284 4.01 1.54 6.82
CA SER A 284 5.08 0.61 7.18
C SER A 284 4.79 -0.85 6.82
N GLU A 285 3.54 -1.29 6.66
CA GLU A 285 3.22 -2.71 6.36
C GLU A 285 3.85 -3.19 5.04
N GLY A 286 4.00 -2.30 4.05
CA GLY A 286 4.72 -2.63 2.80
C GLY A 286 6.24 -2.71 2.96
N LEU A 287 6.80 -2.07 4.00
CA LEU A 287 8.23 -2.05 4.33
C LEU A 287 8.60 -3.18 5.29
N PHE A 288 7.73 -3.49 6.25
CA PHE A 288 7.93 -4.47 7.32
C PHE A 288 6.62 -5.25 7.56
N PRO A 289 6.32 -6.25 6.70
CA PRO A 289 5.04 -6.96 6.75
C PRO A 289 4.83 -7.73 8.07
N ASP A 290 5.91 -8.08 8.77
CA ASP A 290 5.85 -8.81 10.04
C ASP A 290 5.86 -7.88 11.27
N LEU A 291 5.92 -6.56 11.07
CA LEU A 291 5.88 -5.58 12.15
C LEU A 291 4.54 -4.84 12.13
N ASP A 292 3.57 -5.33 12.88
CA ASP A 292 2.31 -4.62 13.12
C ASP A 292 2.38 -3.70 14.35
N THR A 293 1.35 -2.86 14.50
CA THR A 293 1.31 -1.89 15.59
C THR A 293 1.03 -2.51 16.95
N GLU A 294 0.43 -3.71 17.00
CA GLU A 294 0.24 -4.46 18.25
C GLU A 294 1.57 -4.97 18.82
N LEU A 295 2.44 -5.47 17.96
CA LEU A 295 3.78 -5.91 18.34
C LEU A 295 4.64 -4.74 18.80
N LEU A 296 4.51 -3.58 18.15
CA LEU A 296 5.14 -2.33 18.59
C LEU A 296 4.59 -1.87 19.95
N GLU A 297 3.28 -1.98 20.19
CA GLU A 297 2.68 -1.70 21.50
C GLU A 297 3.17 -2.64 22.60
N TYR A 298 3.32 -3.93 22.28
CA TYR A 298 3.79 -4.94 23.22
C TYR A 298 5.26 -4.75 23.58
N LYS A 299 6.13 -4.55 22.57
CA LYS A 299 7.57 -4.45 22.78
C LYS A 299 8.07 -3.07 23.14
N LYS A 300 7.43 -2.01 22.66
CA LYS A 300 7.76 -0.58 22.87
C LYS A 300 9.17 -0.13 22.44
N GLN A 301 10.08 -1.06 22.19
CA GLN A 301 11.43 -0.80 21.72
C GLN A 301 11.82 -1.69 20.54
N ILE A 302 12.28 -1.06 19.47
CA ILE A 302 12.63 -1.71 18.20
C ILE A 302 13.98 -1.20 17.73
N VAL A 303 14.75 -2.05 17.05
CA VAL A 303 15.93 -1.66 16.27
C VAL A 303 15.69 -2.04 14.81
N LEU A 304 15.70 -1.04 13.93
CA LEU A 304 15.80 -1.22 12.49
C LEU A 304 17.28 -1.39 12.13
N TYR A 305 17.67 -2.55 11.63
CA TYR A 305 19.06 -2.79 11.23
C TYR A 305 19.17 -3.24 9.77
N GLY A 306 20.27 -2.93 9.11
CA GLY A 306 20.48 -3.39 7.74
C GLY A 306 21.54 -2.58 6.98
N PRO A 307 21.68 -2.84 5.67
CA PRO A 307 22.61 -2.11 4.82
C PRO A 307 22.37 -0.59 4.85
N PRO A 308 23.39 0.25 4.59
CA PRO A 308 23.22 1.69 4.51
C PRO A 308 22.26 2.08 3.38
N GLY A 309 21.64 3.26 3.50
CA GLY A 309 20.74 3.78 2.47
C GLY A 309 19.39 3.06 2.34
N THR A 310 19.04 2.10 3.21
CA THR A 310 17.74 1.39 3.20
C THR A 310 16.58 2.20 3.80
N SER A 311 16.74 3.53 3.89
CA SER A 311 15.73 4.45 4.42
C SER A 311 15.32 4.18 5.88
N LYS A 312 16.15 3.50 6.68
CA LYS A 312 15.86 3.18 8.10
C LYS A 312 15.38 4.37 8.92
N THR A 313 16.07 5.51 8.83
CA THR A 313 15.68 6.74 9.55
C THR A 313 14.35 7.31 9.06
N TYR A 314 14.05 7.16 7.76
CA TYR A 314 12.75 7.55 7.21
C TYR A 314 11.65 6.60 7.72
N THR A 315 11.87 5.29 7.67
CA THR A 315 10.93 4.32 8.24
C THR A 315 10.73 4.51 9.74
N ALA A 316 11.80 4.77 10.50
CA ALA A 316 11.69 5.01 11.94
C ALA A 316 10.72 6.17 12.25
N LYS A 317 10.68 7.21 11.39
CA LYS A 317 9.70 8.30 11.51
C LYS A 317 8.28 7.89 11.15
N LEU A 318 8.11 7.03 10.14
CA LEU A 318 6.80 6.46 9.79
C LEU A 318 6.25 5.63 10.95
N LEU A 319 7.05 4.67 11.44
CA LEU A 319 6.71 3.84 12.61
C LEU A 319 6.44 4.68 13.85
N ALA A 320 7.20 5.76 14.07
CA ALA A 320 6.94 6.68 15.17
C ALA A 320 5.57 7.34 15.07
N GLY A 321 5.18 7.79 13.87
CA GLY A 321 3.86 8.34 13.63
C GLY A 321 2.74 7.30 13.81
N GLU A 322 2.98 6.05 13.43
CA GLU A 322 2.03 4.95 13.61
C GLU A 322 1.85 4.61 15.09
N ALA A 323 2.94 4.51 15.86
CA ALA A 323 2.90 4.32 17.31
C ALA A 323 2.06 5.39 18.00
N ILE A 324 2.27 6.66 17.63
CA ILE A 324 1.50 7.79 18.18
C ILE A 324 0.02 7.68 17.83
N ARG A 325 -0.32 7.37 16.57
CA ARG A 325 -1.72 7.23 16.12
C ARG A 325 -2.42 6.11 16.86
N TYR A 326 -1.81 4.93 16.89
CA TYR A 326 -2.36 3.76 17.54
C TYR A 326 -2.53 3.98 19.04
N ARG A 327 -1.51 4.51 19.71
CA ARG A 327 -1.58 4.72 21.16
C ARG A 327 -2.65 5.75 21.53
N LEU A 328 -2.73 6.86 20.79
CA LEU A 328 -3.81 7.84 20.98
C LEU A 328 -5.18 7.26 20.66
N ALA A 329 -5.31 6.46 19.60
CA ALA A 329 -6.58 5.80 19.27
C ALA A 329 -7.00 4.83 20.38
N LYS A 330 -6.06 4.08 20.96
CA LYS A 330 -6.31 3.19 22.10
C LYS A 330 -6.72 3.92 23.37
N ASP A 331 -6.08 5.06 23.68
CA ASP A 331 -6.35 5.82 24.90
C ASP A 331 -7.64 6.67 24.79
N LEU A 332 -7.94 7.20 23.60
CA LEU A 332 -9.08 8.11 23.36
C LEU A 332 -10.29 7.42 22.72
N GLY A 333 -10.12 6.20 22.20
CA GLY A 333 -11.09 5.52 21.35
C GLY A 333 -11.56 6.39 20.19
N ALA A 334 -12.87 6.32 19.95
CA ALA A 334 -13.62 7.16 19.02
C ALA A 334 -13.28 8.66 19.01
N SER A 335 -12.97 9.21 20.19
CA SER A 335 -12.78 10.65 20.35
C SER A 335 -11.50 11.17 19.68
N VAL A 336 -10.57 10.28 19.29
CA VAL A 336 -9.38 10.66 18.51
C VAL A 336 -9.76 11.33 17.16
N LEU A 337 -10.95 11.04 16.63
CA LEU A 337 -11.44 11.56 15.34
C LEU A 337 -12.30 12.82 15.46
N ASN A 338 -12.64 13.25 16.68
CA ASN A 338 -13.31 14.53 16.87
C ASN A 338 -12.31 15.70 16.78
N GLN A 339 -12.80 16.94 16.83
CA GLN A 339 -11.96 18.13 16.71
C GLN A 339 -10.82 18.17 17.75
N ASP A 340 -11.10 17.86 19.02
CA ASP A 340 -10.09 17.89 20.09
C ASP A 340 -9.07 16.76 19.96
N GLY A 341 -9.52 15.55 19.59
CA GLY A 341 -8.68 14.40 19.31
C GLY A 341 -7.72 14.65 18.15
N GLN A 342 -8.21 15.26 17.06
CA GLN A 342 -7.39 15.64 15.91
C GLN A 342 -6.35 16.72 16.28
N ILE A 343 -6.70 17.67 17.15
CA ILE A 343 -5.74 18.66 17.67
C ILE A 343 -4.64 17.96 18.48
N LYS A 344 -5.00 17.04 19.38
CA LYS A 344 -4.03 16.23 20.16
C LYS A 344 -3.14 15.39 19.26
N LEU A 345 -3.71 14.72 18.25
CA LEU A 345 -2.98 13.89 17.30
C LEU A 345 -1.99 14.73 16.49
N LYS A 346 -2.45 15.84 15.91
CA LYS A 346 -1.58 16.74 15.14
C LYS A 346 -0.43 17.30 15.98
N LYS A 347 -0.72 17.70 17.22
CA LYS A 347 0.30 18.15 18.17
C LYS A 347 1.31 17.04 18.45
N SER A 348 0.84 15.83 18.75
CA SER A 348 1.72 14.69 19.07
C SER A 348 2.60 14.30 17.89
N LEU A 349 2.04 14.21 16.68
CA LEU A 349 2.82 13.93 15.46
C LEU A 349 3.86 15.02 15.15
N GLY A 350 3.62 16.27 15.56
CA GLY A 350 4.55 17.38 15.35
C GLY A 350 5.62 17.54 16.44
N GLU A 351 5.31 17.25 17.70
CA GLU A 351 6.15 17.62 18.85
C GLU A 351 6.68 16.44 19.68
N ASN A 352 6.12 15.24 19.50
CA ASN A 352 6.40 14.09 20.35
C ASN A 352 7.26 13.01 19.69
N ILE A 353 7.67 13.22 18.43
CA ILE A 353 8.68 12.40 17.75
C ILE A 353 10.03 13.07 17.96
N HIS A 354 10.84 12.48 18.82
CA HIS A 354 12.17 12.96 19.17
C HIS A 354 13.22 12.16 18.40
N ARG A 355 14.25 12.82 17.89
CA ARG A 355 15.38 12.16 17.23
C ARG A 355 16.68 12.60 17.87
N LEU A 356 17.50 11.61 18.25
CA LEU A 356 18.85 11.79 18.74
C LEU A 356 19.78 10.90 17.90
N GLN A 357 20.72 11.52 17.21
CA GLN A 357 21.76 10.79 16.47
C GLN A 357 22.95 10.56 17.40
N LEU A 358 23.33 9.30 17.58
CA LEU A 358 24.43 8.90 18.45
C LEU A 358 25.77 8.99 17.72
N HIS A 359 26.81 9.30 18.47
CA HIS A 359 28.19 9.42 17.98
C HIS A 359 29.16 8.92 19.06
N PRO A 360 30.39 8.48 18.70
CA PRO A 360 31.29 7.83 19.66
C PRO A 360 31.63 8.65 20.92
N ALA A 361 31.56 9.98 20.86
CA ALA A 361 31.78 10.85 22.02
C ALA A 361 30.58 10.96 22.98
N TYR A 362 29.45 10.30 22.69
CA TYR A 362 28.23 10.40 23.49
C TYR A 362 28.32 9.46 24.71
N SER A 363 28.03 10.00 25.90
CA SER A 363 28.29 9.33 27.17
C SER A 363 27.03 9.14 28.02
N TYR A 364 27.14 8.38 29.13
CA TYR A 364 26.07 8.22 30.11
C TYR A 364 25.65 9.57 30.68
N GLU A 365 26.61 10.46 30.92
CA GLU A 365 26.43 11.80 31.47
C GLU A 365 25.60 12.70 30.55
N ASP A 366 25.76 12.55 29.23
CA ASP A 366 25.00 13.30 28.22
C ASP A 366 23.55 12.80 28.09
N PHE A 367 23.34 11.49 28.30
CA PHE A 367 22.06 10.84 28.03
C PHE A 367 21.18 10.71 29.27
N ILE A 368 21.74 10.23 30.38
CA ILE A 368 21.01 10.01 31.63
C ILE A 368 21.25 11.20 32.55
N ARG A 369 22.43 11.29 33.16
CA ARG A 369 22.77 12.35 34.13
C ARG A 369 24.26 12.32 34.45
N GLY A 370 24.87 13.49 34.68
CA GLY A 370 26.26 13.57 35.11
C GLY A 370 26.65 14.94 35.64
N LEU A 371 27.88 15.04 36.16
CA LEU A 371 28.46 16.29 36.64
C LEU A 371 28.81 17.20 35.46
N GLN A 372 28.38 18.46 35.52
CA GLN A 372 28.69 19.50 34.55
C GLN A 372 29.16 20.77 35.26
N ILE A 373 30.08 21.51 34.63
CA ILE A 373 30.53 22.80 35.16
C ILE A 373 29.55 23.88 34.72
N LYS A 374 28.88 24.54 35.68
CA LYS A 374 28.02 25.69 35.43
C LYS A 374 28.39 26.84 36.36
N GLY A 375 28.77 27.98 35.79
CA GLY A 375 29.13 29.17 36.59
C GLY A 375 30.40 29.03 37.44
N GLY A 376 31.23 28.01 37.19
CA GLY A 376 32.44 27.72 37.98
C GLY A 376 32.26 26.59 39.01
N ASP A 377 31.02 26.17 39.27
CA ASP A 377 30.70 25.07 40.17
C ASP A 377 30.41 23.78 39.39
N THR A 378 30.73 22.64 40.00
CA THR A 378 30.38 21.32 39.48
C THR A 378 29.01 20.93 40.02
N VAL A 379 28.02 20.79 39.14
CA VAL A 379 26.64 20.47 39.49
C VAL A 379 26.14 19.28 38.68
N TYR A 380 25.28 18.45 39.26
CA TYR A 380 24.61 17.39 38.51
C TYR A 380 23.58 17.99 37.55
N ALA A 381 23.68 17.59 36.28
CA ALA A 381 22.75 18.01 35.24
C ALA A 381 22.06 16.79 34.61
N ASN A 382 20.75 16.91 34.41
CA ASN A 382 19.96 15.93 33.66
C ASN A 382 20.45 15.85 32.21
N GLY A 383 20.70 14.62 31.75
CA GLY A 383 20.96 14.29 30.36
C GLY A 383 19.69 14.32 29.50
N TYR A 384 19.82 13.94 28.23
CA TYR A 384 18.74 14.03 27.25
C TYR A 384 17.48 13.26 27.66
N LEU A 385 17.61 12.00 28.07
CA LEU A 385 16.47 11.14 28.41
C LEU A 385 15.72 11.68 29.63
N LEU A 386 16.41 12.08 30.70
CA LEU A 386 15.74 12.63 31.88
C LEU A 386 14.98 13.92 31.57
N ARG A 387 15.56 14.83 30.78
CA ARG A 387 14.85 16.05 30.34
C ARG A 387 13.62 15.73 29.49
N LEU A 388 13.70 14.69 28.66
CA LEU A 388 12.54 14.21 27.90
C LEU A 388 11.46 13.67 28.84
N LEU A 389 11.82 12.82 29.81
CA LEU A 389 10.88 12.28 30.79
C LEU A 389 10.22 13.39 31.63
N GLU A 390 10.97 14.44 32.00
CA GLU A 390 10.42 15.63 32.67
C GLU A 390 9.42 16.39 31.79
N LYS A 391 9.71 16.52 30.48
CA LYS A 391 8.75 17.08 29.52
C LYS A 391 7.48 16.23 29.43
N MET A 392 7.62 14.91 29.40
CA MET A 392 6.48 13.98 29.32
C MET A 392 5.57 14.07 30.55
N LYS A 393 6.13 14.30 31.74
CA LYS A 393 5.33 14.50 32.98
C LYS A 393 4.35 15.67 32.89
N GLN A 394 4.59 16.66 32.01
CA GLN A 394 3.68 17.79 31.81
C GLN A 394 2.43 17.42 30.98
N ALA A 395 2.50 16.33 30.22
CA ALA A 395 1.42 15.82 29.39
C ALA A 395 1.45 14.27 29.39
N PRO A 396 1.14 13.64 30.54
CA PRO A 396 1.38 12.21 30.76
C PRO A 396 0.54 11.30 29.85
N ASP A 397 -0.57 11.82 29.29
CA ASP A 397 -1.47 11.05 28.43
C ASP A 397 -1.05 11.06 26.95
N LEU A 398 -0.02 11.81 26.56
CA LEU A 398 0.41 11.89 25.17
C LEU A 398 1.57 10.92 24.90
N PRO A 399 1.48 10.06 23.87
CA PRO A 399 2.58 9.18 23.53
C PRO A 399 3.76 9.96 22.96
N HIS A 400 4.95 9.43 23.23
CA HIS A 400 6.22 9.95 22.73
C HIS A 400 7.05 8.84 22.10
N VAL A 401 7.84 9.19 21.08
CA VAL A 401 8.75 8.26 20.44
C VAL A 401 10.15 8.87 20.44
N LEU A 402 11.13 8.12 20.93
CA LEU A 402 12.54 8.46 20.88
C LEU A 402 13.24 7.62 19.80
N ILE A 403 13.58 8.27 18.69
CA ILE A 403 14.40 7.68 17.64
C ILE A 403 15.88 7.87 18.00
N LEU A 404 16.58 6.77 18.22
CA LEU A 404 18.03 6.72 18.43
C LEU A 404 18.68 6.31 17.10
N ASP A 405 19.30 7.26 16.41
CA ASP A 405 19.91 7.01 15.11
C ASP A 405 21.37 6.56 15.32
N GLU A 406 21.85 5.59 14.52
CA GLU A 406 23.23 5.07 14.59
C GLU A 406 23.59 4.48 15.96
N ILE A 407 22.71 3.65 16.52
CA ILE A 407 22.84 3.13 17.90
C ILE A 407 24.10 2.30 18.14
N ASN A 408 24.68 1.75 17.08
CA ASN A 408 25.87 0.91 17.11
C ASN A 408 27.19 1.70 17.15
N ARG A 409 27.14 3.03 17.08
CA ARG A 409 28.33 3.90 17.16
C ARG A 409 28.77 4.23 18.59
N VAL A 410 28.05 3.72 19.58
CA VAL A 410 28.29 3.91 21.01
C VAL A 410 28.12 2.59 21.73
N ASP A 411 28.80 2.45 22.86
CA ASP A 411 28.52 1.37 23.81
C ASP A 411 27.17 1.63 24.48
N LEU A 412 26.11 0.98 23.98
CA LEU A 412 24.77 1.12 24.52
C LEU A 412 24.68 0.62 25.97
N SER A 413 25.44 -0.41 26.34
CA SER A 413 25.48 -0.96 27.71
C SER A 413 25.92 0.12 28.70
N ARG A 414 26.94 0.88 28.32
CA ARG A 414 27.42 2.03 29.10
C ARG A 414 26.47 3.23 29.02
N LEU A 415 25.93 3.53 27.84
CA LEU A 415 25.09 4.70 27.62
C LEU A 415 23.82 4.71 28.47
N PHE A 416 23.13 3.57 28.52
CA PHE A 416 21.86 3.45 29.25
C PHE A 416 22.08 3.17 30.74
N GLY A 417 23.14 2.46 31.14
CA GLY A 417 23.41 2.16 32.55
C GLY A 417 22.18 1.55 33.26
N GLU A 418 21.76 2.15 34.36
CA GLU A 418 20.62 1.73 35.17
C GLU A 418 19.28 1.82 34.42
N CYS A 419 19.20 2.68 33.41
CA CYS A 419 18.02 2.82 32.55
C CYS A 419 17.63 1.51 31.84
N PHE A 420 18.57 0.56 31.70
CA PHE A 420 18.28 -0.74 31.10
C PHE A 420 17.16 -1.50 31.80
N SER A 421 17.17 -1.49 33.14
CA SER A 421 16.15 -2.18 33.92
C SER A 421 14.78 -1.51 33.76
N ALA A 422 14.75 -0.17 33.62
CA ALA A 422 13.51 0.57 33.42
C ALA A 422 12.91 0.42 32.00
N LEU A 423 13.69 -0.04 31.02
CA LEU A 423 13.16 -0.40 29.70
C LEU A 423 12.33 -1.70 29.74
N GLU A 424 12.67 -2.62 30.65
CA GLU A 424 11.90 -3.85 30.89
C GLU A 424 10.75 -3.60 31.85
N ASN A 425 11.02 -2.92 32.96
CA ASN A 425 10.04 -2.63 34.02
C ASN A 425 9.47 -1.22 33.86
N ARG A 426 8.66 -1.03 32.81
CA ARG A 426 7.99 0.25 32.56
C ARG A 426 7.14 0.65 33.77
N GLY A 427 7.15 1.94 34.11
CA GLY A 427 6.40 2.48 35.24
C GLY A 427 7.02 2.24 36.63
N GLU A 428 8.09 1.46 36.75
CA GLU A 428 8.87 1.35 37.98
C GLU A 428 9.97 2.43 38.04
N SER A 429 10.15 3.00 39.24
CA SER A 429 11.19 3.99 39.49
C SER A 429 12.50 3.32 39.91
N ILE A 430 13.60 3.75 39.31
CA ILE A 430 14.96 3.33 39.63
C ILE A 430 15.71 4.52 40.19
N GLU A 431 16.33 4.37 41.36
CA GLU A 431 17.20 5.40 41.93
C GLU A 431 18.47 5.56 41.10
N LEU A 432 18.81 6.81 40.76
CA LEU A 432 20.03 7.15 40.06
C LEU A 432 21.12 7.54 41.05
N LEU A 433 22.37 7.20 40.70
CA LEU A 433 23.54 7.60 41.46
C LEU A 433 23.86 9.09 41.23
N GLY A 434 24.04 9.85 42.32
CA GLY A 434 24.55 11.22 42.29
C GLY A 434 23.49 12.33 42.37
N SER A 435 23.54 13.10 43.46
CA SER A 435 22.66 14.24 43.74
C SER A 435 23.45 15.40 44.35
N ASP A 436 23.14 16.65 43.99
CA ASP A 436 23.78 17.83 44.60
C ASP A 436 23.31 18.09 46.05
N ASP A 437 22.06 17.72 46.40
CA ASP A 437 21.37 18.15 47.63
C ASP A 437 20.81 16.98 48.49
N GLU A 438 21.40 15.79 48.45
CA GLU A 438 20.86 14.55 49.08
C GLU A 438 19.42 14.18 48.62
N GLN A 439 18.89 14.83 47.58
CA GLN A 439 17.60 14.49 46.99
C GLN A 439 17.75 13.27 46.09
N GLU A 440 16.99 12.23 46.38
CA GLU A 440 16.88 11.04 45.54
C GLU A 440 16.32 11.41 44.17
N VAL A 441 17.11 11.17 43.13
CA VAL A 441 16.69 11.35 41.75
C VAL A 441 16.30 9.99 41.20
N SER A 442 15.03 9.78 40.90
CA SER A 442 14.55 8.53 40.32
C SER A 442 14.31 8.65 38.80
N LEU A 443 14.76 7.66 38.05
CA LEU A 443 14.41 7.43 36.65
C LEU A 443 13.20 6.51 36.56
N ASN A 444 12.16 6.96 35.88
CA ASN A 444 10.96 6.17 35.60
C ASN A 444 10.61 6.34 34.13
N ILE A 445 10.60 5.24 33.37
CA ILE A 445 10.21 5.30 31.97
C ILE A 445 8.74 4.92 31.82
N PRO A 446 7.88 5.82 31.34
CA PRO A 446 6.46 5.57 31.26
C PRO A 446 6.13 4.63 30.10
N ASP A 447 4.95 4.02 30.21
CA ASP A 447 4.43 3.05 29.25
C ASP A 447 4.18 3.60 27.84
N ASN A 448 4.09 4.92 27.71
CA ASN A 448 3.83 5.62 26.47
C ASN A 448 5.08 6.27 25.86
N LEU A 449 6.28 5.88 26.30
CA LEU A 449 7.54 6.15 25.60
C LEU A 449 7.96 4.95 24.75
N TYR A 450 7.95 5.13 23.44
CA TYR A 450 8.49 4.16 22.48
C TYR A 450 9.93 4.53 22.12
N ILE A 451 10.76 3.53 21.85
CA ILE A 451 12.15 3.73 21.41
C ILE A 451 12.39 3.02 20.08
N ILE A 452 12.89 3.74 19.09
CA ILE A 452 13.21 3.18 17.78
C ILE A 452 14.69 3.44 17.48
N GLY A 453 15.50 2.41 17.54
CA GLY A 453 16.89 2.43 17.13
C GLY A 453 17.05 2.25 15.63
N THR A 454 18.07 2.85 15.04
CA THR A 454 18.56 2.49 13.69
C THR A 454 20.01 2.04 13.75
N MET A 455 20.37 1.05 12.94
CA MET A 455 21.72 0.47 12.91
C MET A 455 22.17 0.16 11.48
N ASN A 456 23.37 0.59 11.10
CA ASN A 456 24.03 0.18 9.86
C ASN A 456 24.93 -1.04 10.10
N LEU A 457 24.95 -1.99 9.16
CA LEU A 457 25.75 -3.22 9.29
C LEU A 457 27.22 -3.08 8.86
N ILE A 458 27.51 -2.18 7.91
CA ILE A 458 28.83 -2.09 7.24
C ILE A 458 29.75 -1.01 7.86
N ASP A 459 29.34 -0.31 8.92
CA ASP A 459 30.18 0.74 9.51
C ASP A 459 31.44 0.12 10.16
N HIS A 460 32.63 0.50 9.71
CA HIS A 460 33.91 -0.02 10.22
C HIS A 460 34.20 0.30 11.70
N SER A 461 33.34 1.06 12.37
CA SER A 461 33.45 1.51 13.77
C SER A 461 32.28 1.01 14.65
N VAL A 462 31.80 -0.21 14.39
CA VAL A 462 30.69 -0.82 15.16
C VAL A 462 31.21 -1.39 16.48
N GLU A 463 30.65 -0.93 17.60
CA GLU A 463 30.79 -1.60 18.90
C GLU A 463 29.97 -2.91 18.92
N GLN A 464 30.49 -3.96 19.56
CA GLN A 464 29.74 -5.21 19.68
C GLN A 464 28.55 -5.05 20.64
N LEU A 465 27.34 -5.20 20.11
CA LEU A 465 26.11 -5.20 20.90
C LEU A 465 26.00 -6.44 21.80
N ASP A 466 25.77 -6.22 23.09
CA ASP A 466 25.56 -7.28 24.09
C ASP A 466 24.30 -8.13 23.79
N PHE A 467 24.36 -9.43 24.09
CA PHE A 467 23.22 -10.33 24.09
C PHE A 467 22.09 -9.88 25.02
N ALA A 468 22.42 -9.21 26.13
CA ALA A 468 21.42 -8.63 27.03
C ALA A 468 20.59 -7.55 26.33
N LEU A 469 21.23 -6.71 25.52
CA LEU A 469 20.59 -5.69 24.68
C LEU A 469 19.69 -6.32 23.63
N ARG A 470 20.17 -7.38 22.97
CA ARG A 470 19.41 -8.05 21.90
C ARG A 470 18.05 -8.58 22.37
N ARG A 471 17.93 -9.05 23.62
CA ARG A 471 16.67 -9.60 24.17
C ARG A 471 15.60 -8.55 24.47
N ARG A 472 16.01 -7.30 24.69
CA ARG A 472 15.11 -6.21 25.13
C ARG A 472 14.48 -5.44 23.99
N PHE A 473 15.15 -5.42 22.84
CA PHE A 473 14.67 -4.81 21.61
C PHE A 473 14.11 -5.86 20.65
N LEU A 474 13.08 -5.50 19.90
CA LEU A 474 12.73 -6.25 18.69
C LEU A 474 13.68 -5.85 17.57
N TRP A 475 14.31 -6.82 16.90
CA TRP A 475 15.24 -6.57 15.81
C TRP A 475 14.54 -6.82 14.50
N VAL A 476 14.47 -5.77 13.68
CA VAL A 476 13.75 -5.80 12.41
C VAL A 476 14.72 -5.43 11.31
N GLU A 477 14.94 -6.38 10.39
CA GLU A 477 15.83 -6.17 9.26
C GLU A 477 15.18 -5.23 8.25
N ALA A 478 15.84 -4.10 7.99
CA ALA A 478 15.46 -3.07 7.05
C ALA A 478 16.36 -3.14 5.82
N THR A 479 15.89 -3.86 4.80
CA THR A 479 16.59 -4.05 3.53
C THR A 479 15.91 -3.30 2.38
N TYR A 480 16.47 -3.45 1.18
CA TYR A 480 15.88 -2.94 -0.05
C TYR A 480 14.54 -3.64 -0.37
N ASN A 481 13.55 -2.85 -0.79
CA ASN A 481 12.20 -3.27 -1.15
C ASN A 481 11.76 -2.52 -2.42
N SER A 482 11.42 -3.28 -3.45
CA SER A 482 11.05 -2.76 -4.77
C SER A 482 9.77 -1.91 -4.76
N VAL A 483 8.78 -2.32 -3.97
CA VAL A 483 7.51 -1.58 -3.79
C VAL A 483 7.79 -0.23 -3.14
N ALA A 484 8.61 -0.22 -2.09
CA ALA A 484 9.00 1.01 -1.41
C ALA A 484 9.78 1.97 -2.32
N LEU A 485 10.72 1.46 -3.13
CA LEU A 485 11.42 2.30 -4.11
C LEU A 485 10.43 2.97 -5.07
N ALA A 486 9.48 2.21 -5.62
CA ALA A 486 8.47 2.74 -6.54
C ALA A 486 7.61 3.82 -5.88
N THR A 487 7.13 3.57 -4.65
CA THR A 487 6.32 4.53 -3.89
C THR A 487 7.09 5.82 -3.59
N ILE A 488 8.33 5.73 -3.12
CA ILE A 488 9.13 6.92 -2.78
C ILE A 488 9.48 7.71 -4.06
N CYS A 489 9.77 7.04 -5.18
CA CYS A 489 9.96 7.71 -6.46
C CYS A 489 8.72 8.50 -6.89
N LYS A 490 7.52 7.92 -6.76
CA LYS A 490 6.25 8.59 -7.05
C LYS A 490 6.02 9.82 -6.18
N GLU A 491 6.17 9.67 -4.86
CA GLU A 491 6.00 10.79 -3.91
C GLU A 491 6.99 11.93 -4.20
N ARG A 492 8.27 11.60 -4.41
CA ARG A 492 9.29 12.60 -4.73
C ARG A 492 9.01 13.30 -6.06
N TRP A 493 8.55 12.56 -7.07
CA TRP A 493 8.17 13.13 -8.36
C TRP A 493 7.01 14.11 -8.24
N GLN A 494 5.95 13.71 -7.53
CA GLN A 494 4.77 14.53 -7.31
C GLN A 494 5.05 15.78 -6.46
N ALA A 495 6.06 15.73 -5.59
CA ALA A 495 6.50 16.87 -4.79
C ALA A 495 7.31 17.93 -5.58
N ILE A 496 7.74 17.63 -6.82
CA ILE A 496 8.51 18.57 -7.64
C ILE A 496 7.65 19.78 -8.00
N LYS A 497 8.14 20.97 -7.64
CA LYS A 497 7.52 22.23 -8.06
C LYS A 497 8.10 22.69 -9.39
N TRP A 498 7.31 22.50 -10.44
CA TRP A 498 7.72 22.90 -11.77
C TRP A 498 7.46 24.40 -12.03
N PRO A 499 8.44 25.16 -12.53
CA PRO A 499 8.27 26.60 -12.74
C PRO A 499 7.37 26.95 -13.94
N ASN A 500 7.45 26.21 -15.06
CA ASN A 500 6.79 26.57 -16.32
C ASN A 500 6.01 25.42 -17.01
N THR A 501 6.22 24.17 -16.62
CA THR A 501 5.61 22.98 -17.24
C THR A 501 5.48 21.85 -16.23
N SER A 502 4.32 21.21 -16.07
CA SER A 502 4.20 20.04 -15.20
C SER A 502 4.37 18.74 -15.98
N PHE A 503 5.04 17.75 -15.36
CA PHE A 503 5.11 16.39 -15.87
C PHE A 503 4.35 15.47 -14.91
N ALA A 504 3.23 14.91 -15.40
CA ALA A 504 2.41 13.97 -14.65
C ALA A 504 3.17 12.65 -14.40
N TRP A 505 2.83 11.94 -13.32
CA TRP A 505 3.47 10.68 -12.92
C TRP A 505 3.30 9.61 -14.01
N GLU A 506 2.12 9.54 -14.61
CA GLU A 506 1.70 8.56 -15.60
C GLU A 506 2.63 8.57 -16.84
N ARG A 507 3.30 9.70 -17.09
CA ARG A 507 4.25 9.84 -18.20
C ARG A 507 5.62 9.21 -17.94
N VAL A 508 5.99 9.04 -16.68
CA VAL A 508 7.30 8.53 -16.23
C VAL A 508 7.20 7.25 -15.41
N GLU A 509 5.99 6.77 -15.12
CA GLU A 509 5.73 5.57 -14.34
C GLU A 509 6.46 4.34 -14.89
N ASP A 510 6.40 4.11 -16.20
CA ASP A 510 7.09 2.99 -16.85
C ASP A 510 8.63 3.10 -16.73
N ASP A 511 9.18 4.32 -16.77
CA ASP A 511 10.61 4.54 -16.54
C ASP A 511 11.01 4.17 -15.11
N PHE A 512 10.22 4.56 -14.12
CA PHE A 512 10.50 4.22 -12.72
C PHE A 512 10.28 2.73 -12.44
N ASN A 513 9.32 2.07 -13.09
CA ASN A 513 9.18 0.62 -13.02
C ASN A 513 10.42 -0.10 -13.57
N LYS A 514 11.00 0.39 -14.67
CA LYS A 514 12.28 -0.10 -15.21
C LYS A 514 13.45 0.14 -14.27
N LEU A 515 13.51 1.31 -13.61
CA LEU A 515 14.53 1.60 -12.61
C LEU A 515 14.45 0.61 -11.44
N VAL A 516 13.24 0.29 -10.96
CA VAL A 516 13.02 -0.70 -9.91
C VAL A 516 13.50 -2.07 -10.36
N SER A 517 13.17 -2.51 -11.57
CA SER A 517 13.68 -3.79 -12.13
C SER A 517 15.22 -3.81 -12.20
N ALA A 518 15.84 -2.72 -12.67
CA ALA A 518 17.29 -2.60 -12.72
C ALA A 518 17.94 -2.64 -11.32
N ALA A 519 17.34 -1.97 -10.34
CA ALA A 519 17.79 -1.98 -8.95
C ALA A 519 17.69 -3.39 -8.33
N ASP A 520 16.60 -4.13 -8.60
CA ASP A 520 16.44 -5.52 -8.19
C ASP A 520 17.56 -6.41 -8.76
N ASN A 521 17.87 -6.24 -10.05
CA ASN A 521 18.93 -7.01 -10.71
C ASN A 521 20.32 -6.69 -10.16
N LEU A 522 20.63 -5.40 -9.92
CA LEU A 522 21.89 -4.98 -9.30
C LEU A 522 22.03 -5.54 -7.88
N ASN A 523 20.98 -5.42 -7.05
CA ASN A 523 21.02 -5.92 -5.68
C ASN A 523 21.10 -7.45 -5.62
N ARG A 524 20.49 -8.16 -6.57
CA ARG A 524 20.68 -9.61 -6.72
C ARG A 524 22.12 -9.96 -7.09
N ALA A 525 22.75 -9.19 -7.97
CA ALA A 525 24.14 -9.39 -8.34
C ALA A 525 25.08 -9.15 -7.14
N ILE A 526 24.88 -8.06 -6.39
CA ILE A 526 25.62 -7.75 -5.16
C ILE A 526 25.47 -8.85 -4.12
N SER A 527 24.24 -9.30 -3.86
CA SER A 527 23.96 -10.33 -2.85
C SER A 527 24.58 -11.68 -3.19
N ASN A 528 24.82 -11.97 -4.48
CA ASN A 528 25.40 -13.23 -4.96
C ASN A 528 26.90 -13.13 -5.21
N GLU A 529 27.50 -11.95 -5.02
CA GLU A 529 28.93 -11.75 -5.20
C GLU A 529 29.70 -12.17 -3.95
N SER A 530 30.76 -12.95 -4.15
CA SER A 530 31.50 -13.60 -3.08
C SER A 530 32.27 -12.63 -2.17
N GLU A 531 32.76 -11.54 -2.75
CA GLU A 531 33.48 -10.46 -2.04
C GLU A 531 32.55 -9.42 -1.42
N LEU A 532 31.24 -9.49 -1.72
CA LEU A 532 30.20 -8.64 -1.13
C LEU A 532 29.27 -9.48 -0.26
N GLY A 533 28.01 -9.67 -0.68
CA GLY A 533 26.98 -10.39 0.06
C GLY A 533 25.79 -9.53 0.45
N ARG A 534 24.88 -10.10 1.25
CA ARG A 534 23.58 -9.49 1.60
C ARG A 534 23.72 -8.16 2.34
N ASP A 535 24.74 -8.03 3.19
CA ASP A 535 24.94 -6.82 3.99
C ASP A 535 25.32 -5.60 3.15
N PHE A 536 25.78 -5.81 1.90
CA PHE A 536 26.19 -4.77 0.94
C PHE A 536 25.09 -4.36 -0.05
N VAL A 537 23.90 -4.95 0.05
CA VAL A 537 22.75 -4.59 -0.79
C VAL A 537 22.49 -3.08 -0.70
N LEU A 538 22.30 -2.45 -1.85
CA LEU A 538 22.07 -1.01 -1.91
C LEU A 538 20.63 -0.70 -1.56
N GLY A 539 20.44 0.11 -0.52
CA GLY A 539 19.12 0.60 -0.16
C GLY A 539 18.54 1.63 -1.13
N HIS A 540 17.25 1.91 -0.97
CA HIS A 540 16.45 2.79 -1.84
C HIS A 540 17.12 4.13 -2.14
N VAL A 541 17.73 4.77 -1.13
CA VAL A 541 18.26 6.14 -1.22
C VAL A 541 19.24 6.31 -2.38
N PHE A 542 20.06 5.29 -2.65
CA PHE A 542 21.05 5.34 -3.72
C PHE A 542 20.45 5.37 -5.13
N PHE A 543 19.19 4.96 -5.28
CA PHE A 543 18.46 5.00 -6.55
C PHE A 543 17.59 6.25 -6.69
N LEU A 544 17.26 6.93 -5.59
CA LEU A 544 16.33 8.07 -5.60
C LEU A 544 16.89 9.31 -6.30
N ASP A 545 18.21 9.41 -6.47
CA ASP A 545 18.82 10.50 -7.24
C ASP A 545 18.42 10.45 -8.73
N ALA A 546 17.97 9.28 -9.22
CA ALA A 546 17.37 9.14 -10.56
C ALA A 546 16.20 10.09 -10.77
N VAL A 547 15.40 10.37 -9.72
CA VAL A 547 14.28 11.31 -9.77
C VAL A 547 14.78 12.71 -10.13
N LYS A 548 15.85 13.18 -9.46
CA LYS A 548 16.41 14.51 -9.70
C LYS A 548 17.16 14.60 -11.02
N PHE A 549 17.90 13.56 -11.41
CA PHE A 549 18.58 13.53 -12.70
C PHE A 549 17.59 13.49 -13.86
N LEU A 550 16.46 12.79 -13.70
CA LEU A 550 15.38 12.81 -14.68
C LEU A 550 14.72 14.20 -14.74
N GLU A 551 14.41 14.83 -13.60
CA GLU A 551 13.87 16.19 -13.55
C GLU A 551 14.76 17.17 -14.33
N GLN A 552 16.08 17.11 -14.15
CA GLN A 552 17.05 17.95 -14.86
C GLN A 552 17.16 17.62 -16.36
N PHE A 553 16.96 16.36 -16.72
CA PHE A 553 17.01 15.89 -18.11
C PHE A 553 15.79 16.33 -18.91
N LEU A 554 14.61 16.42 -18.28
CA LEU A 554 13.39 16.86 -18.94
C LEU A 554 13.44 18.36 -19.26
N GLN A 555 13.22 18.69 -20.53
CA GLN A 555 13.06 20.05 -21.04
C GLN A 555 11.64 20.26 -21.56
N PRO A 556 11.16 21.51 -21.73
CA PRO A 556 9.82 21.80 -22.26
C PRO A 556 9.51 21.17 -23.63
N ARG A 557 10.54 20.78 -24.39
CA ARG A 557 10.44 20.11 -25.71
C ARG A 557 10.65 18.59 -25.67
N SER A 558 10.76 17.95 -24.51
CA SER A 558 10.97 16.49 -24.38
C SER A 558 9.75 15.63 -24.78
N ASN A 559 8.87 16.14 -25.65
CA ASN A 559 7.57 15.57 -26.02
C ASN A 559 7.61 14.41 -27.04
N GLY A 560 8.80 13.94 -27.44
CA GLY A 560 8.95 12.92 -28.49
C GLY A 560 9.45 11.53 -28.04
N THR A 561 9.87 11.36 -26.78
CA THR A 561 10.43 10.09 -26.29
C THR A 561 9.50 9.36 -25.34
N SER A 562 9.33 8.06 -25.57
CA SER A 562 8.48 7.17 -24.76
C SER A 562 9.18 6.61 -23.51
N SER A 563 10.48 6.87 -23.32
CA SER A 563 11.24 6.44 -22.15
C SER A 563 12.48 7.33 -21.98
N TYR A 564 12.72 7.78 -20.76
CA TYR A 564 13.71 8.79 -20.40
C TYR A 564 14.89 8.26 -19.58
N LEU A 565 14.71 7.16 -18.82
CA LEU A 565 15.77 6.54 -18.02
C LEU A 565 16.55 5.49 -18.83
N PHE A 566 15.85 4.71 -19.66
CA PHE A 566 16.42 3.64 -20.45
C PHE A 566 16.04 3.75 -21.94
N THR A 567 16.80 3.09 -22.82
CA THR A 567 16.40 2.87 -24.21
C THR A 567 15.41 1.71 -24.30
N LYS A 568 14.79 1.49 -25.47
CA LYS A 568 13.95 0.30 -25.72
C LYS A 568 14.72 -1.02 -25.55
N THR A 569 16.04 -1.00 -25.69
CA THR A 569 16.93 -2.15 -25.50
C THR A 569 17.52 -2.24 -24.09
N GLY A 570 17.02 -1.44 -23.14
CA GLY A 570 17.46 -1.44 -21.74
C GLY A 570 18.81 -0.76 -21.49
N GLN A 571 19.39 -0.07 -22.48
CA GLN A 571 20.64 0.68 -22.28
C GLN A 571 20.37 1.98 -21.52
N TRP A 572 21.36 2.42 -20.75
CA TRP A 572 21.27 3.64 -19.95
C TRP A 572 21.10 4.88 -20.84
N ARG A 573 20.29 5.82 -20.37
CA ARG A 573 20.32 7.21 -20.81
C ARG A 573 21.04 8.07 -19.78
N ASP A 574 21.25 9.34 -20.13
CA ASP A 574 21.99 10.31 -19.30
C ASP A 574 21.61 10.33 -17.80
N PRO A 575 20.31 10.24 -17.40
CA PRO A 575 19.97 10.19 -15.97
C PRO A 575 20.57 8.98 -15.23
N ILE A 576 20.52 7.80 -15.86
CA ILE A 576 21.04 6.55 -15.28
C ILE A 576 22.56 6.49 -15.35
N GLU A 577 23.16 7.01 -16.42
CA GLU A 577 24.62 7.15 -16.51
C GLU A 577 25.16 8.07 -15.40
N LYS A 578 24.48 9.20 -15.13
CA LYS A 578 24.79 10.09 -14.01
C LYS A 578 24.60 9.40 -12.66
N LEU A 579 23.50 8.67 -12.47
CA LEU A 579 23.25 7.90 -11.26
C LEU A 579 24.39 6.93 -10.97
N TRP A 580 24.78 6.14 -11.98
CA TRP A 580 25.88 5.20 -11.87
C TRP A 580 27.18 5.91 -11.56
N ARG A 581 27.59 6.87 -12.39
CA ARG A 581 28.90 7.53 -12.28
C ARG A 581 29.07 8.32 -10.99
N LEU A 582 28.02 9.01 -10.53
CA LEU A 582 28.11 9.96 -9.42
C LEU A 582 27.75 9.35 -8.06
N SER A 583 26.94 8.29 -8.04
CA SER A 583 26.38 7.75 -6.79
C SER A 583 26.76 6.29 -6.57
N LEU A 584 26.43 5.39 -7.52
CA LEU A 584 26.60 3.95 -7.32
C LEU A 584 28.05 3.51 -7.47
N HIS A 585 28.74 3.96 -8.52
CA HIS A 585 30.10 3.53 -8.84
C HIS A 585 31.12 3.90 -7.73
N PRO A 586 31.16 5.14 -7.20
CA PRO A 586 32.10 5.48 -6.14
C PRO A 586 31.90 4.64 -4.88
N LEU A 587 30.64 4.38 -4.51
CA LEU A 587 30.27 3.58 -3.35
C LEU A 587 30.69 2.11 -3.49
N LEU A 588 30.31 1.48 -4.60
CA LEU A 588 30.64 0.07 -4.87
C LEU A 588 32.16 -0.13 -4.97
N ARG A 589 32.88 0.84 -5.53
CA ARG A 589 34.34 0.81 -5.56
C ARG A 589 34.94 0.85 -4.15
N GLU A 590 34.37 1.63 -3.25
CA GLU A 590 34.82 1.69 -1.86
C GLU A 590 34.55 0.36 -1.12
N TYR A 591 33.39 -0.25 -1.34
CA TYR A 591 33.07 -1.58 -0.78
C TYR A 591 34.07 -2.66 -1.24
N LEU A 592 34.61 -2.51 -2.44
CA LEU A 592 35.60 -3.41 -3.03
C LEU A 592 37.05 -2.91 -2.84
N SER A 593 37.30 -1.92 -1.97
CA SER A 593 38.62 -1.29 -1.81
C SER A 593 39.69 -2.24 -1.26
N GLY A 594 39.28 -3.34 -0.61
CA GLY A 594 40.17 -4.39 -0.11
C GLY A 594 40.71 -5.37 -1.16
N LEU A 595 40.22 -5.31 -2.40
CA LEU A 595 40.61 -6.19 -3.50
C LEU A 595 41.74 -5.60 -4.35
N ASP A 596 42.42 -6.44 -5.12
CA ASP A 596 43.33 -5.97 -6.16
C ASP A 596 42.57 -5.31 -7.32
N SER A 597 43.28 -4.50 -8.11
CA SER A 597 42.68 -3.68 -9.17
C SER A 597 42.00 -4.48 -10.28
N GLU A 598 42.46 -5.71 -10.59
CA GLU A 598 41.90 -6.54 -11.65
C GLU A 598 40.58 -7.15 -11.17
N ALA A 599 40.58 -7.79 -9.99
CA ALA A 599 39.38 -8.32 -9.38
C ALA A 599 38.31 -7.24 -9.12
N GLN A 600 38.72 -6.07 -8.63
CA GLN A 600 37.80 -4.93 -8.45
C GLN A 600 37.17 -4.51 -9.78
N SER A 601 37.96 -4.41 -10.86
CA SER A 601 37.46 -3.99 -12.18
C SER A 601 36.48 -5.00 -12.78
N ASP A 602 36.75 -6.30 -12.62
CA ASP A 602 35.89 -7.38 -13.12
C ASP A 602 34.53 -7.38 -12.41
N ILE A 603 34.54 -7.28 -11.08
CA ILE A 603 33.30 -7.20 -10.29
C ILE A 603 32.53 -5.92 -10.65
N MET A 604 33.20 -4.76 -10.75
CA MET A 604 32.55 -3.51 -11.13
C MET A 604 31.90 -3.57 -12.51
N THR A 605 32.53 -4.25 -13.46
CA THR A 605 31.98 -4.47 -14.81
C THR A 605 30.73 -5.33 -14.75
N LYS A 606 30.78 -6.45 -14.04
CA LYS A 606 29.62 -7.34 -13.82
C LYS A 606 28.45 -6.61 -13.15
N LEU A 607 28.72 -5.80 -12.12
CA LEU A 607 27.69 -5.01 -11.44
C LEU A 607 27.07 -3.96 -12.38
N SER A 608 27.90 -3.25 -13.16
CA SER A 608 27.44 -2.30 -14.18
C SER A 608 26.53 -2.96 -15.22
N GLU A 609 26.91 -4.13 -15.72
CA GLU A 609 26.11 -4.87 -16.70
C GLU A 609 24.78 -5.36 -16.12
N SER A 610 24.75 -5.70 -14.83
CA SER A 610 23.53 -6.15 -14.14
C SER A 610 22.51 -5.04 -13.86
N PHE A 611 22.93 -3.76 -13.86
CA PHE A 611 22.04 -2.64 -13.56
C PHE A 611 21.22 -2.22 -14.80
N LYS A 612 20.41 -3.14 -15.32
CA LYS A 612 19.51 -2.95 -16.47
C LYS A 612 18.16 -3.63 -16.21
N PRO A 613 17.04 -3.12 -16.79
CA PRO A 613 15.69 -3.62 -16.52
C PRO A 613 15.43 -5.04 -16.96
#